data_AF-Q129A1-F1
#
_entry.id   AF-Q129A1-F1
#
_cell.length_a   1.000
_cell.length_b   1.000
_cell.length_c   1.000
_cell.angle_alpha   90.00
_cell.angle_beta   90.00
_cell.angle_gamma   90.00
#
_symmetry.space_group_name_H-M   'P 1'
#
loop_
_entity.id
_entity.type
_entity.pdbx_description
1 polymer ?
#
loop_
_entity_poly.entity_id
_entity_poly.type
_entity_poly.pdbx_seq_one_letter_code
_entity_poly.pdbx_strand_id
1 'polypeptide(L)'
;MGYREEKMNFSMWHVIVIVSVGLAIWGAIALSRWSRRAEKPGGVGGWLALLIAGLIFLGPLFSAGRISSDFMDTESKYPKLLTVEAWLNYKNTAWIFFGIATLFGIYAGWCLARRRISTSPFIAIAAIWILGPLLSVILAIILPIIFFGATGLDAAGAGALAVSGLPAVAWTLYLLKSKRVKALYHQV
;
A
#
# COMPACT_ATOMS: atom_id res chain seq x y z
N MET A 1 -26.34 -2.73 40.41
CA MET A 1 -25.24 -3.29 39.60
C MET A 1 -25.72 -3.41 38.17
N GLY A 2 -25.44 -2.41 37.34
CA GLY A 2 -25.73 -2.47 35.90
C GLY A 2 -24.43 -2.73 35.16
N TYR A 3 -24.22 -3.95 34.68
CA TYR A 3 -23.17 -4.24 33.72
C TYR A 3 -23.53 -3.52 32.42
N ARG A 4 -22.91 -2.36 32.19
CA ARG A 4 -22.97 -1.64 30.93
C ARG A 4 -22.23 -2.50 29.91
N GLU A 5 -22.96 -3.10 28.98
CA GLU A 5 -22.35 -3.70 27.80
C GLU A 5 -21.63 -2.60 27.03
N GLU A 6 -20.30 -2.51 27.20
CA GLU A 6 -19.44 -1.88 26.22
C GLU A 6 -19.56 -2.69 24.95
N LYS A 7 -20.50 -2.30 24.08
CA LYS A 7 -20.47 -2.73 22.68
C LYS A 7 -19.09 -2.35 22.17
N MET A 8 -18.26 -3.35 21.87
CA MET A 8 -17.04 -3.14 21.09
C MET A 8 -17.45 -2.38 19.84
N ASN A 9 -17.19 -1.07 19.82
CA ASN A 9 -17.32 -0.26 18.62
C ASN A 9 -16.22 -0.73 17.68
N PHE A 10 -16.52 -1.76 16.89
CA PHE A 10 -15.63 -2.31 15.88
C PHE A 10 -15.47 -1.25 14.79
N SER A 11 -14.61 -0.28 15.07
CA SER A 11 -14.27 0.77 14.12
C SER A 11 -13.69 0.12 12.88
N MET A 12 -14.02 0.66 11.71
CA MET A 12 -13.52 0.24 10.39
C MET A 12 -11.99 0.07 10.36
N TRP A 13 -11.28 0.80 11.22
CA TRP A 13 -9.84 0.68 11.47
C TRP A 13 -9.41 -0.72 11.92
N HIS A 14 -10.15 -1.34 12.84
CA HIS A 14 -9.86 -2.69 13.33
C HIS A 14 -10.06 -3.73 12.24
N VAL A 15 -11.11 -3.57 11.42
CA VAL A 15 -11.36 -4.45 10.25
C VAL A 15 -10.17 -4.38 9.30
N ILE A 16 -9.74 -3.17 8.95
CA ILE A 16 -8.65 -2.96 7.99
C ILE A 16 -7.33 -3.50 8.52
N VAL A 17 -7.01 -3.29 9.79
CA VAL A 17 -5.80 -3.86 10.40
C VAL A 17 -5.87 -5.37 10.47
N ILE A 18 -6.99 -5.96 10.91
CA ILE A 18 -7.15 -7.41 10.99
C ILE A 18 -7.05 -8.04 9.59
N VAL A 19 -7.65 -7.43 8.58
CA VAL A 19 -7.54 -7.88 7.18
C VAL A 19 -6.11 -7.72 6.67
N SER A 20 -5.44 -6.60 6.96
CA SER A 20 -4.06 -6.35 6.53
C SER A 20 -3.08 -7.35 7.17
N VAL A 21 -3.24 -7.61 8.47
CA VAL A 21 -2.44 -8.58 9.23
C VAL A 21 -2.76 -10.01 8.78
N GLY A 22 -4.03 -10.35 8.59
CA GLY A 22 -4.45 -11.67 8.10
C GLY A 22 -3.93 -11.95 6.69
N LEU A 23 -3.97 -10.96 5.80
CA LEU A 23 -3.38 -11.04 4.47
C LEU A 23 -1.85 -11.12 4.54
N ALA A 24 -1.22 -10.40 5.48
CA ALA A 24 0.21 -10.48 5.72
C ALA A 24 0.66 -11.87 6.18
N ILE A 25 -0.08 -12.49 7.10
CA ILE A 25 0.21 -13.85 7.60
C ILE A 25 -0.04 -14.87 6.50
N TRP A 26 -1.21 -14.85 5.85
CA TRP A 26 -1.53 -15.78 4.75
C TRP A 26 -0.48 -15.71 3.66
N GLY A 27 -0.07 -14.51 3.32
CA GLY A 27 0.83 -14.32 2.22
C GLY A 27 2.31 -14.47 2.59
N ALA A 28 2.73 -14.32 3.86
CA ALA A 28 4.03 -14.80 4.34
C ALA A 28 4.13 -16.34 4.24
N ILE A 29 3.04 -17.05 4.57
CA ILE A 29 2.92 -18.49 4.36
C ILE A 29 2.97 -18.82 2.86
N ALA A 30 2.32 -18.02 2.00
CA ALA A 30 2.44 -18.17 0.56
C ALA A 30 3.88 -17.92 0.07
N LEU A 31 4.57 -16.89 0.57
CA LEU A 31 5.93 -16.53 0.19
C LEU A 31 6.94 -17.63 0.55
N SER A 32 6.80 -18.24 1.73
CA SER A 32 7.64 -19.37 2.17
C SER A 32 7.41 -20.66 1.38
N ARG A 33 6.20 -20.85 0.84
CA ARG A 33 5.90 -21.93 -0.11
C ARG A 33 6.41 -21.63 -1.52
N TRP A 34 6.57 -20.34 -1.85
CA TRP A 34 7.05 -19.85 -3.15
C TRP A 34 8.56 -19.92 -3.30
N SER A 35 9.32 -19.54 -2.27
CA SER A 35 10.79 -19.65 -2.29
C SER A 35 11.26 -21.07 -2.61
N ARG A 36 10.60 -22.08 -2.05
CA ARG A 36 10.84 -23.51 -2.31
C ARG A 36 10.57 -23.97 -3.75
N ARG A 37 9.84 -23.20 -4.57
CA ARG A 37 9.60 -23.49 -5.99
C ARG A 37 10.52 -22.69 -6.94
N ALA A 38 11.26 -21.72 -6.42
CA ALA A 38 12.10 -20.81 -7.20
C ALA A 38 13.46 -21.42 -7.63
N GLU A 39 13.82 -22.58 -7.07
CA GLU A 39 15.07 -23.31 -7.39
C GLU A 39 15.05 -23.98 -8.78
N LYS A 40 13.91 -24.00 -9.46
CA LYS A 40 13.82 -24.49 -10.85
C LYS A 40 14.22 -23.38 -11.85
N PRO A 41 15.01 -23.69 -12.89
CA PRO A 41 15.29 -22.75 -13.99
C PRO A 41 13.95 -22.28 -14.59
N GLY A 42 13.62 -21.00 -14.47
CA GLY A 42 12.31 -20.44 -14.87
C GLY A 42 11.39 -20.01 -13.71
N GLY A 43 11.90 -19.92 -12.47
CA GLY A 43 11.17 -19.47 -11.28
C GLY A 43 11.19 -17.95 -11.02
N VAL A 44 10.11 -17.46 -10.40
CA VAL A 44 10.04 -16.13 -9.77
C VAL A 44 10.98 -16.12 -8.56
N GLY A 45 12.03 -15.31 -8.60
CA GLY A 45 13.05 -15.24 -7.55
C GLY A 45 13.86 -13.95 -7.61
N GLY A 46 14.81 -13.80 -6.68
CA GLY A 46 15.65 -12.60 -6.55
C GLY A 46 14.81 -11.32 -6.41
N TRP A 47 15.21 -10.26 -7.11
CA TRP A 47 14.55 -8.95 -7.08
C TRP A 47 13.05 -8.98 -7.43
N LEU A 48 12.61 -9.91 -8.28
CA LEU A 48 11.20 -10.04 -8.63
C LEU A 48 10.37 -10.59 -7.45
N ALA A 49 10.93 -11.53 -6.68
CA ALA A 49 10.27 -12.02 -5.47
C ALA A 49 10.20 -10.94 -4.39
N LEU A 50 11.25 -10.11 -4.27
CA LEU A 50 11.25 -8.94 -3.39
C LEU A 50 10.14 -7.95 -3.78
N LEU A 51 9.97 -7.67 -5.07
CA LEU A 51 8.89 -6.79 -5.54
C LEU A 51 7.51 -7.36 -5.22
N ILE A 52 7.30 -8.66 -5.42
CA ILE A 52 6.03 -9.32 -5.12
C ILE A 52 5.75 -9.26 -3.62
N ALA A 53 6.74 -9.57 -2.78
CA ALA A 53 6.62 -9.42 -1.33
C ALA A 53 6.34 -7.96 -0.94
N GLY A 54 6.97 -7.03 -1.66
CA GLY A 54 6.74 -5.60 -1.56
C GLY A 54 5.28 -5.22 -1.80
N LEU A 55 4.72 -5.65 -2.92
CA LEU A 55 3.34 -5.31 -3.29
C LEU A 55 2.28 -5.94 -2.40
N ILE A 56 2.51 -7.17 -1.92
CA ILE A 56 1.51 -7.90 -1.15
C ILE A 56 1.62 -7.61 0.35
N PHE A 57 2.83 -7.38 0.88
CA PHE A 57 3.06 -7.27 2.33
C PHE A 57 3.68 -5.96 2.75
N LEU A 58 4.90 -5.70 2.27
CA LEU A 58 5.70 -4.62 2.84
C LEU A 58 5.06 -3.26 2.52
N GLY A 59 4.51 -3.10 1.32
CA GLY A 59 3.80 -1.90 0.88
C GLY A 59 2.60 -1.60 1.77
N PRO A 60 1.60 -2.49 1.86
CA PRO A 60 0.47 -2.31 2.76
C PRO A 60 0.88 -2.06 4.22
N LEU A 61 1.84 -2.83 4.73
CA LEU A 61 2.29 -2.72 6.12
C LEU A 61 2.96 -1.36 6.40
N PHE A 62 3.92 -0.95 5.57
CA PHE A 62 4.62 0.32 5.74
C PHE A 62 3.69 1.52 5.51
N SER A 63 2.79 1.44 4.52
CA SER A 63 1.81 2.49 4.26
C SER A 63 0.80 2.62 5.40
N ALA A 64 0.29 1.51 5.96
CA ALA A 64 -0.58 1.55 7.13
C ALA A 64 0.15 2.15 8.34
N GLY A 65 1.38 1.72 8.61
CA GLY A 65 2.21 2.26 9.69
C GLY A 65 2.44 3.76 9.55
N ARG A 66 2.77 4.24 8.35
CA ARG A 66 2.95 5.67 8.07
C ARG A 66 1.67 6.47 8.29
N ILE A 67 0.55 6.06 7.69
CA ILE A 67 -0.74 6.76 7.86
C ILE A 67 -1.14 6.82 9.34
N SER A 68 -0.94 5.72 10.07
CA SER A 68 -1.22 5.65 11.51
C SER A 68 -0.35 6.62 12.29
N SER A 69 0.96 6.61 12.02
CA SER A 69 1.92 7.50 12.66
C SER A 69 1.57 8.97 12.38
N ASP A 70 1.26 9.33 11.13
CA ASP A 70 0.90 10.69 10.74
C ASP A 70 -0.35 11.18 11.50
N PHE A 71 -1.36 10.32 11.66
CA PHE A 71 -2.56 10.65 12.44
C PHE A 71 -2.28 10.76 13.94
N MET A 72 -1.55 9.82 14.51
CA MET A 72 -1.19 9.86 15.94
C MET A 72 -0.36 11.09 16.28
N ASP A 73 0.62 11.43 15.43
CA ASP A 73 1.50 12.58 15.64
C ASP A 73 0.71 13.89 15.54
N THR A 74 -0.27 13.97 14.63
CA THR A 74 -1.15 15.13 14.50
C THR A 74 -2.13 15.26 15.67
N GLU A 75 -2.75 14.15 16.09
CA GLU A 75 -3.71 14.13 17.20
C GLU A 75 -3.05 14.41 18.56
N SER A 76 -1.79 14.00 18.74
CA SER A 76 -1.01 14.32 19.94
C SER A 76 -0.72 15.82 20.06
N LYS A 77 -0.46 16.50 18.93
CA LYS A 77 -0.21 17.95 18.88
C LYS A 77 -1.50 18.76 19.00
N TYR A 78 -2.61 18.25 18.48
CA TYR A 78 -3.89 18.95 18.46
C TYR A 78 -5.04 18.06 18.96
N PRO A 79 -5.17 17.84 20.29
CA PRO A 79 -6.17 16.93 20.85
C PRO A 79 -7.62 17.29 20.51
N LYS A 80 -7.89 18.57 20.26
CA LYS A 80 -9.22 19.07 19.85
C LYS A 80 -9.68 18.49 18.52
N LEU A 81 -8.79 17.96 17.68
CA LEU A 81 -9.15 17.33 16.40
C LEU A 81 -10.02 16.08 16.57
N LEU A 82 -9.93 15.38 17.71
CA LEU A 82 -10.70 14.16 17.97
C LEU A 82 -12.22 14.38 17.95
N THR A 83 -12.67 15.62 18.19
CA THR A 83 -14.08 16.00 18.17
C THR A 83 -14.48 16.76 16.90
N VAL A 84 -13.54 17.06 16.00
CA VAL A 84 -13.82 17.80 14.77
C VAL A 84 -14.29 16.83 13.70
N GLU A 85 -15.53 17.01 13.23
CA GLU A 85 -16.15 16.13 12.24
C GLU A 85 -15.35 16.06 10.93
N ALA A 86 -14.82 17.20 10.46
CA ALA A 86 -13.98 17.25 9.26
C ALA A 86 -12.72 16.36 9.38
N TRP A 87 -12.12 16.28 10.58
CA TRP A 87 -10.97 15.41 10.85
C TRP A 87 -11.34 13.93 10.82
N LEU A 88 -12.49 13.57 11.41
CA LEU A 88 -12.98 12.20 11.39
C LEU A 88 -13.30 11.73 9.96
N ASN A 89 -13.93 12.60 9.16
CA ASN A 89 -14.23 12.32 7.76
C ASN A 89 -12.96 12.18 6.92
N TYR A 90 -11.98 13.09 7.10
CA TYR A 90 -10.66 12.99 6.48
C TYR A 90 -9.98 11.64 6.75
N LYS A 91 -9.91 11.21 8.02
CA LYS A 91 -9.33 9.91 8.39
C LYS A 91 -10.06 8.75 7.74
N ASN A 92 -11.39 8.73 7.81
CA ASN A 92 -12.20 7.66 7.23
C ASN A 92 -11.97 7.54 5.72
N THR A 93 -11.97 8.68 5.00
CA THR A 93 -11.72 8.71 3.57
C THR A 93 -10.28 8.27 3.24
N ALA A 94 -9.28 8.70 4.00
CA ALA A 94 -7.90 8.25 3.84
C ALA A 94 -7.75 6.73 3.94
N TRP A 95 -8.39 6.11 4.94
CA TRP A 95 -8.38 4.66 5.11
C TRP A 95 -9.09 3.91 3.98
N ILE A 96 -10.16 4.47 3.42
CA ILE A 96 -10.85 3.89 2.26
C ILE A 96 -9.92 3.87 1.03
N PHE A 97 -9.30 5.00 0.70
CA PHE A 97 -8.36 5.08 -0.42
C PHE A 97 -7.17 4.15 -0.24
N PHE A 98 -6.60 4.10 0.97
CA PHE A 98 -5.54 3.16 1.31
C PHE A 98 -5.98 1.70 1.13
N GLY A 99 -7.19 1.34 1.58
CA GLY A 99 -7.73 -0.01 1.44
C GLY A 99 -7.88 -0.43 -0.01
N ILE A 100 -8.45 0.44 -0.86
CA ILE A 100 -8.60 0.19 -2.30
C ILE A 100 -7.22 0.02 -2.97
N ALA A 101 -6.28 0.92 -2.68
CA ALA A 101 -4.92 0.85 -3.23
C ALA A 101 -4.20 -0.43 -2.80
N THR A 102 -4.38 -0.85 -1.54
CA THR A 102 -3.82 -2.10 -0.99
C THR A 102 -4.37 -3.32 -1.69
N LEU A 103 -5.69 -3.42 -1.87
CA LEU A 103 -6.31 -4.53 -2.60
C LEU A 103 -5.79 -4.62 -4.03
N PHE A 104 -5.64 -3.48 -4.70
CA PHE A 104 -5.07 -3.42 -6.05
C PHE A 104 -3.60 -3.87 -6.08
N GLY A 105 -2.78 -3.43 -5.11
CA GLY A 105 -1.40 -3.88 -4.94
C GLY A 105 -1.27 -5.38 -4.74
N ILE A 106 -2.11 -5.95 -3.87
CA ILE A 106 -2.16 -7.39 -3.61
C ILE A 106 -2.54 -8.15 -4.89
N TYR A 107 -3.57 -7.68 -5.60
CA TYR A 107 -3.98 -8.27 -6.88
C TYR A 107 -2.86 -8.23 -7.91
N ALA A 108 -2.14 -7.12 -8.02
CA ALA A 108 -1.02 -6.96 -8.95
C ALA A 108 0.14 -7.89 -8.60
N GLY A 109 0.51 -7.97 -7.31
CA GLY A 109 1.52 -8.91 -6.82
C GLY A 109 1.11 -10.37 -7.06
N TRP A 110 -0.17 -10.71 -6.88
CA TRP A 110 -0.69 -12.05 -7.17
C TRP A 110 -0.68 -12.38 -8.66
N CYS A 111 -1.03 -11.43 -9.53
CA CYS A 111 -0.91 -11.59 -10.98
C CYS A 111 0.53 -11.83 -11.40
N LEU A 112 1.46 -11.02 -10.89
CA LEU A 112 2.89 -11.15 -11.16
C LEU A 112 3.40 -12.52 -10.69
N ALA A 113 2.98 -12.96 -9.51
CA ALA A 113 3.29 -14.30 -9.02
C ALA A 113 2.71 -15.37 -9.97
N ARG A 114 1.38 -15.48 -10.09
CA ARG A 114 0.75 -16.69 -10.63
C ARG A 114 0.47 -16.70 -12.13
N ARG A 115 0.07 -15.58 -12.72
CA ARG A 115 -0.54 -15.60 -14.07
C ARG A 115 0.49 -15.69 -15.19
N ARG A 116 1.74 -15.26 -14.98
CA ARG A 116 2.84 -15.31 -15.98
C ARG A 116 2.46 -14.81 -17.39
N ILE A 117 1.45 -13.93 -17.48
CA ILE A 117 1.01 -13.32 -18.74
C ILE A 117 1.77 -12.02 -19.01
N SER A 118 1.90 -11.64 -20.27
CA SER A 118 2.59 -10.44 -20.72
C SER A 118 2.05 -9.13 -20.14
N THR A 119 0.78 -9.11 -19.70
CA THR A 119 0.15 -7.95 -19.05
C THR A 119 0.51 -7.80 -17.57
N SER A 120 1.02 -8.85 -16.90
CA SER A 120 1.31 -8.84 -15.45
C SER A 120 2.29 -7.74 -15.02
N PRO A 121 3.40 -7.49 -15.74
CA PRO A 121 4.32 -6.40 -15.41
C PRO A 121 3.65 -5.02 -15.47
N PHE A 122 2.75 -4.80 -16.43
CA PHE A 122 2.05 -3.51 -16.56
C PHE A 122 1.06 -3.28 -15.42
N ILE A 123 0.34 -4.33 -14.98
CA ILE A 123 -0.53 -4.27 -13.80
C ILE A 123 0.31 -3.96 -12.54
N ALA A 124 1.49 -4.58 -12.40
CA ALA A 124 2.42 -4.29 -11.30
C ALA A 124 2.93 -2.85 -11.34
N ILE A 125 3.30 -2.32 -12.50
CA ILE A 125 3.70 -0.91 -12.66
C ILE A 125 2.57 0.00 -12.19
N ALA A 126 1.34 -0.20 -12.68
CA ALA A 126 0.19 0.59 -12.26
C ALA A 126 0.01 0.56 -10.73
N ALA A 127 0.13 -0.61 -10.10
CA ALA A 127 0.01 -0.75 -8.66
C ALA A 127 1.09 -0.01 -7.88
N ILE A 128 2.33 -0.01 -8.36
CA ILE A 128 3.44 0.72 -7.73
C ILE A 128 3.18 2.23 -7.76
N TRP A 129 2.70 2.76 -8.90
CA TRP A 129 2.37 4.18 -9.02
C TRP A 129 1.15 4.58 -8.19
N ILE A 130 0.15 3.69 -8.10
CA ILE A 130 -1.04 3.90 -7.27
C ILE A 130 -0.66 3.91 -5.78
N LEU A 131 0.03 2.87 -5.29
CA LEU A 131 0.39 2.73 -3.88
C LEU A 131 1.42 3.77 -3.41
N GLY A 132 2.30 4.25 -4.29
CA GLY A 132 3.33 5.21 -3.96
C GLY A 132 2.89 6.66 -4.24
N PRO A 133 3.32 7.26 -5.35
CA PRO A 133 3.09 8.68 -5.63
C PRO A 133 1.61 9.09 -5.63
N LEU A 134 0.73 8.32 -6.27
CA LEU A 134 -0.67 8.74 -6.43
C LEU A 134 -1.40 8.76 -5.09
N LEU A 135 -1.27 7.70 -4.28
CA LEU A 135 -1.85 7.68 -2.94
C LEU A 135 -1.27 8.81 -2.08
N SER A 136 0.02 9.12 -2.23
CA SER A 136 0.64 10.23 -1.50
C SER A 136 0.04 11.59 -1.91
N VAL A 137 -0.19 11.82 -3.20
CA VAL A 137 -0.88 13.03 -3.70
C VAL A 137 -2.30 13.11 -3.15
N ILE A 138 -3.04 11.99 -3.15
CA ILE A 138 -4.40 11.94 -2.62
C ILE A 138 -4.40 12.34 -1.14
N LEU A 139 -3.55 11.71 -0.33
CA LEU A 139 -3.55 11.90 1.13
C LEU A 139 -2.96 13.25 1.59
N ALA A 140 -1.94 13.75 0.89
CA ALA A 140 -1.21 14.96 1.29
C ALA A 140 -1.72 16.25 0.63
N ILE A 141 -2.44 16.16 -0.49
CA ILE A 141 -2.91 17.34 -1.23
C ILE A 141 -4.43 17.32 -1.37
N ILE A 142 -4.97 16.28 -2.01
CA ILE A 142 -6.37 16.27 -2.44
C ILE A 142 -7.31 16.25 -1.23
N LEU A 143 -7.10 15.31 -0.30
CA LEU A 143 -7.96 15.20 0.88
C LEU A 143 -7.87 16.44 1.79
N PRO A 144 -6.67 17.01 2.09
CA PRO A 144 -6.59 18.25 2.86
C PRO A 144 -7.28 19.45 2.19
N ILE A 145 -7.22 19.59 0.86
CA ILE A 145 -7.97 20.62 0.12
C ILE A 145 -9.48 20.42 0.32
N ILE A 146 -9.97 19.19 0.16
CA ILE A 146 -11.41 18.88 0.24
C ILE A 146 -11.96 19.11 1.65
N PHE A 147 -11.25 18.67 2.70
CA PHE A 147 -11.77 18.66 4.07
C PHE A 147 -11.41 19.91 4.89
N PHE A 148 -10.31 20.59 4.57
CA PHE A 148 -9.81 21.72 5.35
C PHE A 148 -9.61 23.00 4.54
N GLY A 149 -9.82 22.97 3.22
CA GLY A 149 -9.54 24.12 2.35
C GLY A 149 -8.06 24.49 2.31
N ALA A 150 -7.16 23.54 2.57
CA ALA A 150 -5.73 23.77 2.61
C ALA A 150 -5.19 24.24 1.24
N THR A 151 -4.23 25.16 1.23
CA THR A 151 -3.64 25.70 0.00
C THR A 151 -2.16 25.33 -0.11
N GLY A 152 -1.89 24.29 -0.89
CA GLY A 152 -0.53 23.89 -1.28
C GLY A 152 0.14 22.87 -0.37
N LEU A 153 1.35 22.48 -0.77
CA LEU A 153 2.24 21.61 -0.01
C LEU A 153 3.24 22.45 0.76
N ASP A 154 3.50 22.08 2.01
CA ASP A 154 4.69 22.53 2.70
C ASP A 154 5.95 21.84 2.14
N ALA A 155 7.12 22.34 2.52
CA ALA A 155 8.39 21.78 2.05
C ALA A 155 8.57 20.30 2.40
N ALA A 156 8.03 19.88 3.55
CA ALA A 156 8.05 18.49 4.00
C ALA A 156 7.19 17.59 3.09
N GLY A 157 5.95 18.01 2.78
CA GLY A 157 5.06 17.30 1.88
C GLY A 157 5.62 17.22 0.45
N ALA A 158 6.20 18.31 -0.05
CA ALA A 158 6.85 18.32 -1.36
C ALA A 158 8.04 17.36 -1.43
N GLY A 159 8.87 17.33 -0.38
CA GLY A 159 9.99 16.40 -0.26
C GLY A 159 9.54 14.93 -0.21
N ALA A 160 8.50 14.62 0.57
CA ALA A 160 7.95 13.27 0.68
C ALA A 160 7.40 12.77 -0.68
N LEU A 161 6.73 13.64 -1.43
CA LEU A 161 6.25 13.32 -2.77
C LEU A 161 7.38 13.05 -3.75
N ALA A 162 8.42 13.90 -3.76
CA ALA A 162 9.58 13.72 -4.63
C ALA A 162 10.28 12.37 -4.36
N VAL A 163 10.47 12.00 -3.09
CA VAL A 163 11.11 10.74 -2.71
C VAL A 163 10.24 9.53 -3.06
N SER A 164 8.91 9.63 -2.96
CA SER A 164 7.99 8.53 -3.31
C SER A 164 8.08 8.08 -4.77
N GLY A 165 8.51 8.98 -5.67
CA GLY A 165 8.69 8.68 -7.09
C GLY A 165 9.92 7.81 -7.40
N LEU A 166 10.98 7.90 -6.59
CA LEU A 166 12.25 7.23 -6.88
C LEU A 166 12.12 5.69 -6.89
N PRO A 167 11.51 5.05 -5.86
CA PRO A 167 11.28 3.61 -5.89
C PRO A 167 10.33 3.21 -7.04
N ALA A 168 9.33 4.03 -7.34
CA ALA A 168 8.38 3.75 -8.41
C ALA A 168 9.06 3.71 -9.78
N VAL A 169 9.94 4.69 -10.05
CA VAL A 169 10.75 4.73 -11.27
C VAL A 169 11.71 3.55 -11.33
N ALA A 170 12.43 3.26 -10.25
CA ALA A 170 13.38 2.16 -10.19
C ALA A 170 12.72 0.80 -10.52
N TRP A 171 11.58 0.51 -9.89
CA TRP A 171 10.84 -0.73 -10.17
C TRP A 171 10.19 -0.76 -11.54
N THR A 172 9.71 0.38 -12.05
CA THR A 172 9.20 0.50 -13.42
C THR A 172 10.28 0.14 -14.42
N LEU A 173 11.49 0.71 -14.27
CA LEU A 173 12.63 0.39 -15.13
C LEU A 173 13.03 -1.08 -15.02
N TYR A 174 13.04 -1.64 -13.81
CA TYR A 174 13.32 -3.05 -13.58
C TYR A 174 12.33 -3.96 -14.33
N LEU A 175 11.01 -3.72 -14.18
CA LEU A 175 9.97 -4.53 -14.82
C LEU A 175 10.00 -4.43 -16.34
N LEU A 176 10.32 -3.26 -16.90
CA LEU A 176 10.34 -3.05 -18.34
C LEU A 176 11.65 -3.54 -19.01
N LYS A 177 12.80 -3.40 -18.35
CA LYS A 177 14.12 -3.66 -18.98
C LYS A 177 14.79 -4.95 -18.55
N SER A 178 14.43 -5.55 -17.43
CA SER A 178 15.10 -6.76 -16.92
C SER A 178 14.96 -7.93 -17.89
N LYS A 179 16.11 -8.49 -18.32
CA LYS A 179 16.16 -9.72 -19.14
C LYS A 179 15.39 -10.86 -18.50
N ARG A 180 15.43 -10.97 -17.17
CA ARG A 180 14.73 -12.01 -16.40
C ARG A 180 13.21 -11.84 -16.45
N VAL A 181 12.71 -10.61 -16.32
CA VAL A 181 11.27 -10.32 -16.40
C VAL A 181 10.78 -10.58 -17.84
N LYS A 182 11.53 -10.13 -18.84
CA LYS A 182 11.21 -10.43 -20.25
C LYS A 182 11.17 -11.93 -20.53
N ALA A 183 12.17 -12.68 -20.08
CA ALA A 183 12.20 -14.14 -20.24
C ALA A 183 11.04 -14.86 -19.53
N LEU A 184 10.42 -14.27 -18.51
CA LEU A 184 9.35 -14.93 -17.76
C LEU A 184 7.93 -14.58 -18.28
N TYR A 185 7.74 -13.37 -18.83
CA TYR A 185 6.40 -12.87 -19.21
C TYR A 185 6.25 -12.56 -20.70
N HIS A 186 7.33 -12.52 -21.48
CA HIS A 186 7.31 -12.20 -22.92
C HIS A 186 7.77 -13.38 -23.79
N GLN A 187 7.70 -14.61 -23.30
CA GLN A 187 7.88 -15.79 -24.15
C GLN A 187 6.58 -16.03 -24.93
N VAL A 188 6.53 -15.47 -26.14
CA VAL A 188 5.65 -15.91 -27.24
C VAL A 188 6.52 -16.64 -28.23
#